data_AF-A0A059X2S5-F1
#
_entry.id   AF-A0A059X2S5-F1
#
_cell.length_a   1.000
_cell.length_b   1.000
_cell.length_c   1.000
_cell.angle_alpha   90.00
_cell.angle_beta   90.00
_cell.angle_gamma   90.00
#
_symmetry.space_group_name_H-M   'P 1'
#
loop_
_entity.id
_entity.type
_entity.pdbx_description
1 polymer ?
#
loop_
_entity_poly.entity_id
_entity_poly.type
_entity_poly.pdbx_seq_one_letter_code
_entity_poly.pdbx_strand_id
1 'polypeptide(L)'
;NPIMDNLQHEQYEYARNRIRQKKNVFFHFILFFVGSIFLFLFNKVIEVDAADDWYLWAITGWAFLFILHVIKVFITDSFMNKNWERHQIDKLVSMQQKKIQKIQAELDEKNQQINS
;
A
#
# COMPACT_ATOMS: atom_id res chain seq x y z
N ASN A 1 -19.19 11.49 -24.67
CA ASN A 1 -20.01 10.54 -23.88
C ASN A 1 -19.43 10.53 -22.46
N PRO A 2 -20.14 11.11 -21.46
CA PRO A 2 -19.61 11.36 -20.12
C PRO A 2 -19.20 10.09 -19.34
N ILE A 3 -19.66 8.91 -19.79
CA ILE A 3 -19.32 7.62 -19.16
C ILE A 3 -17.86 7.20 -19.42
N MET A 4 -17.30 7.54 -20.60
CA MET A 4 -15.92 7.19 -20.96
C MET A 4 -14.89 8.08 -20.24
N ASP A 5 -15.22 9.34 -19.97
CA ASP A 5 -14.36 10.28 -19.23
C ASP A 5 -14.23 9.89 -17.74
N ASN A 6 -15.33 9.43 -17.12
CA ASN A 6 -15.31 8.99 -15.72
C ASN A 6 -14.40 7.77 -15.50
N LEU A 7 -14.44 6.80 -16.42
CA LEU A 7 -13.62 5.59 -16.33
C LEU A 7 -12.11 5.92 -16.46
N GLN A 8 -11.76 6.87 -17.32
CA GLN A 8 -10.37 7.33 -17.44
C GLN A 8 -9.92 8.10 -16.19
N HIS A 9 -10.79 8.91 -15.60
CA HIS A 9 -10.53 9.59 -14.34
C HIS A 9 -10.27 8.62 -13.17
N GLU A 10 -11.08 7.56 -13.09
CA GLU A 10 -10.94 6.54 -12.05
C GLU A 10 -9.64 5.74 -12.20
N GLN A 11 -9.25 5.41 -13.44
CA GLN A 11 -7.95 4.77 -13.72
C GLN A 11 -6.75 5.67 -13.38
N TYR A 12 -6.87 6.98 -13.61
CA TYR A 12 -5.84 7.96 -13.27
C TYR A 12 -5.68 8.13 -11.75
N GLU A 13 -6.79 8.27 -11.02
CA GLU A 13 -6.80 8.32 -9.56
C GLU A 13 -6.23 7.03 -8.95
N TYR A 14 -6.54 5.87 -9.54
CA TYR A 14 -5.98 4.59 -9.13
C TYR A 14 -4.45 4.52 -9.31
N ALA A 15 -3.95 4.93 -10.48
CA ALA A 15 -2.50 5.01 -10.75
C ALA A 15 -1.79 5.98 -9.81
N ARG A 16 -2.43 7.11 -9.48
CA ARG A 16 -1.91 8.13 -8.57
C ARG A 16 -1.81 7.64 -7.14
N ASN A 17 -2.82 6.92 -6.64
CA ASN A 17 -2.79 6.36 -5.29
C ASN A 17 -1.67 5.33 -5.11
N ARG A 18 -1.36 4.54 -6.15
CA ARG A 18 -0.24 3.58 -6.14
C ARG A 18 1.13 4.24 -6.00
N ILE A 19 1.30 5.46 -6.53
CA ILE A 19 2.53 6.25 -6.35
C ILE A 19 2.62 6.84 -4.93
N ARG A 20 1.47 7.25 -4.36
CA ARG A 20 1.39 7.82 -3.01
C ARG A 20 1.71 6.81 -1.91
N GLN A 21 1.28 5.56 -2.07
CA GLN A 21 1.61 4.48 -1.13
C GLN A 21 3.12 4.17 -1.08
N LYS A 22 3.82 4.20 -2.22
CA LYS A 22 5.29 4.03 -2.25
C LYS A 22 6.03 5.13 -1.49
N LYS A 23 5.49 6.36 -1.48
CA LYS A 23 6.11 7.50 -0.79
C LYS A 23 6.05 7.37 0.73
N ASN A 24 4.96 6.86 1.30
CA ASN A 24 4.84 6.72 2.75
C ASN A 24 5.84 5.71 3.32
N VAL A 25 6.09 4.60 2.61
CA VAL A 25 7.09 3.61 3.03
C VAL A 25 8.50 4.22 3.03
N PHE A 26 8.85 5.00 2.02
CA PHE A 26 10.14 5.70 1.95
C PHE A 26 10.31 6.75 3.06
N PHE A 27 9.26 7.49 3.39
CA PHE A 27 9.29 8.47 4.48
C PHE A 27 9.51 7.79 5.84
N HIS A 28 8.83 6.67 6.11
CA HIS A 28 9.04 5.89 7.34
C HIS A 28 10.48 5.37 7.43
N PHE A 29 11.04 4.90 6.31
CA PHE A 29 12.42 4.44 6.25
C PHE A 29 13.42 5.57 6.60
N ILE A 30 13.24 6.76 6.03
CA ILE A 30 14.12 7.92 6.26
C ILE A 30 13.97 8.46 7.69
N LEU A 31 12.73 8.61 8.19
CA LEU A 31 12.46 9.07 9.55
C LEU A 31 13.05 8.11 10.59
N PHE A 32 12.93 6.80 10.35
CA PHE A 32 13.50 5.78 11.22
C PHE A 32 15.05 5.83 11.23
N PHE A 33 15.67 5.96 10.05
CA PHE A 33 17.13 6.04 9.93
C PHE A 33 17.68 7.27 10.65
N VAL A 34 17.03 8.43 10.47
CA VAL A 34 17.38 9.68 11.14
C VAL A 34 17.14 9.58 12.64
N GLY A 35 16.01 9.00 13.08
CA GLY A 35 15.70 8.79 14.50
C GLY A 35 16.69 7.86 15.21
N SER A 36 17.12 6.79 14.53
CA SER A 36 18.13 5.86 15.06
C SER A 36 19.50 6.51 15.20
N ILE A 37 19.93 7.31 14.22
CA ILE A 37 21.19 8.06 14.29
C ILE A 37 21.10 9.13 15.39
N PHE A 38 19.95 9.81 15.51
CA PHE A 38 19.72 10.82 16.54
C PHE A 38 19.82 10.22 17.95
N LEU A 39 19.20 9.06 18.19
CA LEU A 39 19.28 8.36 19.48
C LEU A 39 20.70 7.88 19.81
N PHE A 40 21.44 7.38 18.81
CA PHE A 40 22.85 6.99 18.97
C PHE A 40 23.74 8.19 19.33
N LEU A 41 23.56 9.31 18.64
CA LEU A 41 24.32 10.53 18.91
C LEU A 41 23.93 11.16 20.24
N PHE A 42 22.65 11.16 20.60
CA PHE A 42 22.16 11.65 21.88
C PHE A 42 22.73 10.85 23.05
N ASN A 43 22.83 9.52 22.90
CA ASN A 43 23.50 8.65 23.87
C ASN A 43 25.01 8.93 23.99
N LYS A 44 25.67 9.35 22.90
CA LYS A 44 27.10 9.69 22.92
C LYS A 44 27.40 11.10 23.44
N VAL A 45 26.44 12.03 23.30
CA VAL A 45 26.57 13.44 23.73
C VAL A 45 26.23 13.62 25.21
N ILE A 46 25.31 12.80 25.74
CA ILE A 46 25.10 12.70 27.18
C ILE A 46 26.14 11.69 27.68
N GLU A 47 27.31 12.16 28.10
CA GLU A 47 28.30 11.34 28.82
C GLU A 47 27.66 10.81 30.11
N VAL A 48 26.93 9.70 30.03
CA VAL A 48 26.47 8.97 31.21
C VAL A 48 27.65 8.16 31.68
N ASP A 49 28.21 8.62 32.81
CA ASP A 49 29.32 8.01 33.52
C ASP A 49 29.29 6.48 33.51
N ALA A 50 30.46 5.92 33.23
CA ALA A 50 30.73 4.53 32.88
C ALA A 50 30.66 3.54 34.05
N ALA A 51 29.53 3.48 34.77
CA ALA A 51 29.34 2.53 35.86
C ALA A 51 28.37 1.38 35.55
N ASP A 52 27.43 1.55 34.61
CA ASP A 52 26.42 0.53 34.30
C ASP A 52 26.27 0.32 32.79
N ASP A 53 26.18 -0.93 32.34
CA ASP A 53 25.92 -1.34 30.95
C ASP A 53 24.47 -1.06 30.50
N TRP A 54 23.87 0.05 30.97
CA TRP A 54 22.50 0.43 30.66
C TRP A 54 22.29 0.67 29.15
N TYR A 55 23.35 1.07 28.43
CA TYR A 55 23.34 1.22 26.98
C TYR A 55 23.07 -0.11 26.26
N LEU A 56 23.48 -1.24 26.85
CA LEU A 56 23.27 -2.57 26.28
C LEU A 56 21.78 -2.93 26.27
N TRP A 57 21.08 -2.60 27.37
CA TRP A 57 19.63 -2.75 27.48
C TRP A 57 18.88 -1.79 26.56
N ALA A 58 19.35 -0.54 26.44
CA ALA A 58 18.78 0.44 25.54
C ALA A 58 18.88 0.00 24.07
N ILE A 59 20.05 -0.49 23.64
CA ILE A 59 20.28 -1.02 22.28
C ILE A 59 19.48 -2.30 22.06
N THR A 60 19.40 -3.19 23.05
CA THR A 60 18.65 -4.46 22.94
C THR A 60 17.15 -4.22 22.80
N GLY A 61 16.58 -3.32 23.60
CA GLY A 61 15.17 -2.92 23.49
C GLY A 61 14.87 -2.25 22.15
N TRP A 62 15.77 -1.38 21.69
CA TRP A 62 15.64 -0.72 20.38
C TRP A 62 15.75 -1.70 19.21
N ALA A 63 16.70 -2.62 19.26
CA ALA A 63 16.89 -3.65 18.24
C ALA A 63 15.66 -4.57 18.15
N PHE A 64 15.09 -4.95 19.29
CA PHE A 64 13.88 -5.77 19.34
C PHE A 64 12.68 -5.08 18.69
N LEU A 65 12.42 -3.82 19.03
CA LEU A 65 11.35 -3.02 18.43
C LEU A 65 11.57 -2.81 16.92
N PHE A 66 12.82 -2.62 16.49
CA PHE A 66 13.16 -2.52 15.08
C PHE A 66 12.85 -3.79 14.30
N ILE A 67 13.23 -4.97 14.84
CA ILE A 67 12.94 -6.27 14.22
C ILE A 67 11.43 -6.47 14.04
N LEU A 68 10.62 -6.19 15.07
CA LEU A 68 9.15 -6.25 14.95
C LEU A 68 8.60 -5.30 13.91
N HIS A 69 9.14 -4.08 13.82
CA HIS A 69 8.73 -3.09 12.82
C HIS A 69 9.06 -3.55 11.40
N VAL A 70 10.27 -4.08 11.18
CA VAL A 70 10.71 -4.62 9.89
C VAL A 70 9.80 -5.78 9.47
N ILE A 71 9.55 -6.74 10.36
CA ILE A 71 8.65 -7.88 10.08
C ILE A 71 7.25 -7.39 9.70
N LYS A 72 6.68 -6.45 10.47
CA LYS A 72 5.33 -5.92 10.24
C LYS A 72 5.21 -5.20 8.91
N VAL A 73 6.16 -4.32 8.59
CA VAL A 73 6.16 -3.54 7.34
C VAL A 73 6.50 -4.43 6.14
N PHE A 74 7.45 -5.35 6.27
CA PHE A 74 7.89 -6.19 5.14
C PHE A 74 6.89 -7.30 4.80
N ILE A 75 6.30 -7.95 5.80
CA ILE A 75 5.33 -9.05 5.58
C ILE A 75 3.94 -8.50 5.22
N THR A 76 3.45 -7.50 5.96
CA THR A 76 2.08 -7.01 5.79
C THR A 76 1.94 -6.08 4.58
N ASP A 77 2.92 -5.21 4.34
CA ASP A 77 2.77 -4.13 3.35
C ASP A 77 3.20 -4.58 1.93
N SER A 78 4.19 -5.47 1.81
CA SER A 78 4.69 -5.95 0.52
C SER A 78 3.85 -7.09 -0.07
N PHE A 79 3.44 -8.06 0.75
CA PHE A 79 2.84 -9.30 0.25
C PHE A 79 1.32 -9.21 0.08
N MET A 80 0.62 -8.55 1.01
CA MET A 80 -0.84 -8.52 1.01
C MET A 80 -1.40 -7.44 0.09
N ASN A 81 -0.84 -6.23 0.08
CA ASN A 81 -1.49 -5.11 -0.59
C ASN A 81 -1.48 -5.25 -2.12
N LYS A 82 -0.34 -5.59 -2.73
CA LYS A 82 -0.18 -5.37 -4.18
C LYS A 82 -0.82 -6.46 -5.06
N ASN A 83 -0.71 -7.72 -4.64
CA ASN A 83 -1.25 -8.86 -5.39
C ASN A 83 -2.74 -9.06 -5.11
N TRP A 84 -3.18 -8.90 -3.86
CA TRP A 84 -4.60 -8.98 -3.50
C TRP A 84 -5.41 -7.85 -4.14
N GLU A 85 -4.91 -6.62 -4.11
CA GLU A 85 -5.60 -5.45 -4.71
C GLU A 85 -5.77 -5.63 -6.23
N ARG A 86 -4.72 -6.10 -6.92
CA ARG A 86 -4.81 -6.44 -8.34
C ARG A 86 -5.84 -7.53 -8.60
N HIS A 87 -5.84 -8.59 -7.80
CA HIS A 87 -6.77 -9.71 -7.97
C HIS A 87 -8.23 -9.29 -7.76
N GLN A 88 -8.49 -8.39 -6.80
CA GLN A 88 -9.80 -7.82 -6.55
C GLN A 88 -10.28 -6.94 -7.70
N ILE A 89 -9.40 -6.14 -8.30
CA ILE A 89 -9.73 -5.27 -9.44
C ILE A 89 -9.98 -6.09 -10.70
N ASP A 90 -9.10 -7.04 -11.01
CA ASP A 90 -9.29 -7.93 -12.17
C ASP A 90 -10.62 -8.69 -12.05
N LYS A 91 -10.95 -9.14 -10.83
CA LYS A 91 -12.25 -9.76 -10.53
C LYS A 91 -13.40 -8.77 -10.76
N LEU A 92 -13.31 -7.54 -10.27
CA LEU A 92 -14.36 -6.53 -10.42
C LEU A 92 -14.59 -6.16 -11.90
N VAL A 93 -13.52 -5.91 -12.65
CA VAL A 93 -13.56 -5.58 -14.09
C VAL A 93 -14.15 -6.74 -14.89
N SER A 94 -13.73 -7.98 -14.61
CA SER A 94 -14.29 -9.15 -15.29
C SER A 94 -15.80 -9.31 -15.08
N MET A 95 -16.30 -8.96 -13.88
CA MET A 95 -17.73 -9.00 -13.56
C MET A 95 -18.50 -7.89 -14.29
N GLN A 96 -17.93 -6.69 -14.38
CA GLN A 96 -18.52 -5.58 -15.14
C GLN A 96 -18.59 -5.91 -16.64
N GLN A 97 -17.51 -6.45 -17.23
CA GLN A 97 -17.47 -6.83 -18.65
C GLN A 97 -18.56 -7.86 -18.98
N LYS A 98 -18.71 -8.89 -18.14
CA LYS A 98 -19.76 -9.92 -18.31
C LYS A 98 -21.17 -9.33 -18.22
N LYS A 99 -21.38 -8.37 -17.31
CA LYS A 99 -22.69 -7.72 -17.16
C LYS A 99 -23.04 -6.85 -18.38
N ILE A 100 -22.07 -6.13 -18.95
CA ILE A 100 -22.24 -5.37 -20.19
C ILE A 100 -22.58 -6.30 -21.35
N GLN A 101 -21.85 -7.41 -21.52
CA GLN A 101 -22.12 -8.39 -22.58
C GLN A 101 -23.54 -8.98 -22.47
N LYS A 102 -23.99 -9.29 -21.25
CA LYS A 102 -25.34 -9.81 -21.02
C LYS A 102 -26.42 -8.80 -21.40
N ILE A 103 -26.26 -7.55 -20.97
CA ILE A 103 -27.21 -6.47 -21.30
C ILE A 103 -27.25 -6.25 -22.83
N GLN A 104 -26.11 -6.31 -23.52
CA GLN A 104 -26.06 -6.18 -24.97
C GLN A 104 -26.82 -7.31 -25.66
N ALA A 105 -26.64 -8.56 -25.22
CA ALA A 105 -27.35 -9.71 -25.78
C ALA A 105 -28.87 -9.62 -25.57
N GLU A 106 -29.33 -9.21 -24.38
CA GLU A 106 -30.75 -9.00 -24.08
C GLU A 106 -31.36 -7.86 -24.94
N LEU A 107 -30.60 -6.80 -25.21
CA LEU A 107 -31.04 -5.70 -26.08
C LEU A 107 -31.15 -6.14 -27.55
N ASP A 108 -30.19 -6.93 -28.03
CA ASP A 108 -30.19 -7.43 -29.42
C ASP A 108 -31.35 -8.41 -29.64
N GLU A 109 -31.63 -9.31 -28.70
CA GLU A 109 -32.77 -10.23 -28.73
C GLU A 109 -34.12 -9.46 -28.73
N LYS A 110 -34.24 -8.46 -27.86
CA LYS A 110 -35.45 -7.63 -27.79
C LYS A 110 -35.66 -6.81 -29.07
N ASN A 111 -34.59 -6.28 -29.67
CA ASN A 111 -34.66 -5.58 -30.95
C ASN A 111 -35.06 -6.52 -32.09
N GLN A 112 -34.61 -7.77 -32.09
CA GLN A 112 -35.05 -8.76 -33.09
C GLN A 112 -36.53 -9.09 -32.95
N GLN A 113 -37.05 -9.26 -31.73
CA GLN A 113 -38.48 -9.48 -31.48
C GLN A 113 -39.37 -8.29 -31.86
N ILE A 114 -38.88 -7.06 -31.74
CA ILE A 114 -39.65 -5.86 -32.12
C ILE A 114 -39.74 -5.71 -33.65
N ASN A 115 -38.75 -6.21 -34.39
CA ASN A 115 -38.65 -6.09 -35.84
C ASN A 115 -39.13 -7.35 -36.61
N SER A 116 -39.64 -8.36 -35.89
CA SER A 116 -40.27 -9.58 -36.43
C SER A 116 -41.78 -9.53 -36.27
#